data_AF-T0ZZ76-F1
#
_entry.id   AF-T0ZZ76-F1
#
_cell.length_a   1.000
_cell.length_b   1.000
_cell.length_c   1.000
_cell.angle_alpha   90.00
_cell.angle_beta   90.00
_cell.angle_gamma   90.00
#
_symmetry.space_group_name_H-M   'P 1'
#
loop_
_entity.id
_entity.type
_entity.pdbx_description
1 polymer ?
#
loop_
_entity_poly.entity_id
_entity_poly.type
_entity_poly.pdbx_seq_one_letter_code
_entity_poly.pdbx_strand_id
1 'polypeptide(L)'
;MVAAFWLSRLFAVPVLALGFGVLAAGLLQFLFQLPFLGRLKLLARPRWAWSRAPVQQIFHLMLPALFGASVMQINLLVDTAIASFLSPGSVSWLYYSDRLMEFPLGVFAIALGTVILPGLTRAHAHRSSQEFSRLIDTAMRLVVLLALPAAIGLGVLAGPLIVTLFRYGAFS
;
A
#
# COMPACT_ATOMS: atom_id res chain seq x y z
N MET A 1 12.12 8.34 6.98
CA MET A 1 11.87 9.79 7.20
C MET A 1 13.04 10.52 7.86
N VAL A 2 13.75 9.94 8.84
CA VAL A 2 14.92 10.60 9.47
C VAL A 2 16.13 10.76 8.53
N ALA A 3 16.33 9.84 7.58
CA ALA A 3 17.40 9.93 6.58
C ALA A 3 17.20 11.07 5.54
N ALA A 4 15.95 11.46 5.28
CA ALA A 4 15.63 12.53 4.33
C ALA A 4 15.98 13.92 4.87
N PHE A 5 15.97 14.08 6.20
CA PHE A 5 16.26 15.36 6.86
C PHE A 5 17.77 15.68 6.90
N TRP A 6 18.62 14.65 6.90
CA TRP A 6 20.08 14.81 6.90
C TRP A 6 20.67 15.01 5.49
N LEU A 7 20.03 14.46 4.46
CA LEU A 7 20.52 14.50 3.09
C LEU A 7 20.16 15.80 2.33
N SER A 8 19.25 16.63 2.87
CA SER A 8 18.78 17.86 2.24
C SER A 8 19.80 19.02 2.26
N ARG A 9 20.89 18.90 3.04
CA ARG A 9 21.91 19.97 3.16
C ARG A 9 23.06 19.90 2.14
N LEU A 10 23.11 18.88 1.28
CA LEU A 10 24.30 18.64 0.42
C LEU A 10 24.08 18.81 -1.09
N PHE A 11 22.86 19.05 -1.60
CA PHE A 11 22.62 19.07 -3.05
C PHE A 11 21.76 20.27 -3.50
N ALA A 12 22.35 21.10 -4.38
CA ALA A 12 21.76 22.31 -4.96
C ALA A 12 20.68 22.05 -6.04
N VAL A 13 20.34 20.80 -6.35
CA VAL A 13 19.26 20.42 -7.29
C VAL A 13 18.36 19.37 -6.62
N PRO A 14 17.19 19.76 -6.07
CA PRO A 14 16.35 18.90 -5.23
C PRO A 14 15.88 17.60 -5.90
N VAL A 15 15.64 17.62 -7.21
CA VAL A 15 15.08 16.48 -7.96
C VAL A 15 16.11 15.35 -8.17
N LEU A 16 17.37 15.69 -8.46
CA LEU A 16 18.43 14.70 -8.63
C LEU A 16 18.82 14.05 -7.29
N ALA A 17 18.81 14.82 -6.20
CA ALA A 17 19.06 14.31 -4.86
C ALA A 17 18.00 13.29 -4.41
N LEU A 18 16.73 13.51 -4.75
CA LEU A 18 15.65 12.56 -4.49
C LEU A 18 15.83 11.27 -5.31
N GLY A 19 16.19 11.39 -6.59
CA GLY A 19 16.46 10.23 -7.46
C GLY A 19 17.59 9.35 -6.92
N PHE A 20 18.74 9.94 -6.61
CA PHE A 20 19.87 9.22 -6.02
C PHE A 20 19.56 8.70 -4.62
N GLY A 21 18.76 9.42 -3.82
CA GLY A 21 18.32 8.98 -2.50
C GLY A 21 17.44 7.72 -2.55
N VAL A 22 16.50 7.65 -3.48
CA VAL A 22 15.65 6.46 -3.67
C VAL A 22 16.47 5.27 -4.19
N LEU A 23 17.37 5.50 -5.14
CA LEU A 23 18.27 4.46 -5.64
C LEU A 23 19.18 3.91 -4.54
N ALA A 24 19.80 4.80 -3.74
CA ALA A 24 20.64 4.42 -2.63
C ALA A 24 19.85 3.67 -1.55
N ALA A 25 18.62 4.12 -1.23
CA ALA A 25 17.75 3.42 -0.29
C ALA A 25 17.39 2.01 -0.79
N GLY A 26 17.05 1.86 -2.07
CA GLY A 26 16.76 0.57 -2.69
C GLY A 26 17.97 -0.36 -2.68
N LEU A 27 19.16 0.15 -3.00
CA LEU A 27 20.40 -0.63 -2.96
C LEU A 27 20.74 -1.06 -1.54
N LEU A 28 20.61 -0.15 -0.56
CA LEU A 28 20.85 -0.46 0.84
C LEU A 28 19.84 -1.49 1.37
N GLN A 29 18.57 -1.39 1.00
CA GLN A 29 17.53 -2.36 1.34
C GLN A 29 17.83 -3.74 0.76
N PHE A 30 18.25 -3.80 -0.50
CA PHE A 30 18.66 -5.03 -1.17
C PHE A 30 19.88 -5.68 -0.48
N LEU A 31 20.93 -4.89 -0.20
CA LEU A 31 22.13 -5.35 0.49
C LEU A 31 21.85 -5.79 1.93
N PHE A 32 20.93 -5.11 2.62
CA PHE A 32 20.52 -5.50 3.97
C PHE A 32 19.73 -6.81 3.98
N GLN A 33 18.92 -7.10 2.96
CA GLN A 33 18.14 -8.35 2.85
C GLN A 33 18.98 -9.58 2.49
N LEU A 34 20.06 -9.41 1.71
CA LEU A 34 20.96 -10.49 1.30
C LEU A 34 21.51 -11.36 2.45
N PRO A 35 22.04 -10.82 3.56
CA PRO A 35 22.55 -11.63 4.67
C PRO A 35 21.44 -12.43 5.37
N PHE A 36 20.22 -11.90 5.50
CA PHE A 36 19.09 -12.65 6.07
C PHE A 36 18.70 -13.84 5.18
N LEU A 37 18.72 -13.64 3.86
CA LEU A 37 18.45 -14.69 2.88
C LEU A 37 19.54 -15.78 2.91
N GLY A 38 20.80 -15.37 3.09
CA GLY A 38 21.94 -16.26 3.31
C GLY A 38 21.81 -17.11 4.57
N ARG A 39 21.39 -16.52 5.70
CA ARG A 39 21.15 -17.23 6.96
C ARG A 39 20.06 -18.31 6.83
N LEU A 40 19.03 -18.04 6.03
CA LEU A 40 17.94 -18.98 5.76
C LEU A 40 18.29 -20.04 4.70
N LYS A 41 19.49 -20.03 4.11
CA LYS A 41 19.92 -20.89 2.99
C LYS A 41 19.00 -20.81 1.76
N LEU A 42 18.19 -19.75 1.65
CA LEU A 42 17.25 -19.50 0.55
C LEU A 42 17.86 -18.61 -0.54
N LEU A 43 19.19 -18.52 -0.62
CA LEU A 43 19.86 -17.79 -1.70
C LEU A 43 19.47 -18.42 -3.04
N ALA A 44 18.52 -17.77 -3.71
CA ALA A 44 18.04 -18.16 -5.01
C ALA A 44 19.20 -18.04 -5.99
N ARG A 45 19.83 -19.18 -6.30
CA ARG A 45 20.80 -19.24 -7.40
C ARG A 45 20.00 -18.99 -8.68
N PRO A 46 20.27 -17.93 -9.44
CA PRO A 46 19.58 -17.68 -10.70
C PRO A 46 19.88 -18.85 -11.64
N ARG A 47 18.95 -19.80 -11.72
CA ARG A 47 18.99 -20.95 -12.61
C ARG A 47 17.86 -20.79 -13.60
N TRP A 48 18.20 -20.73 -14.88
CA TRP A 48 17.22 -20.62 -15.94
C TRP A 48 16.43 -21.94 -16.04
N ALA A 49 15.19 -21.95 -15.60
CA ALA A 49 14.37 -23.16 -15.50
C ALA A 49 12.92 -22.92 -15.95
N TRP A 50 12.74 -22.24 -17.08
CA TRP A 50 11.43 -21.88 -17.64
C TRP A 50 10.50 -23.07 -17.91
N SER A 51 11.03 -24.25 -18.19
CA SER A 51 10.24 -25.45 -18.49
C SER A 51 9.71 -26.18 -17.24
N ARG A 52 9.93 -25.68 -16.02
CA ARG A 52 9.40 -26.32 -14.80
C ARG A 52 7.95 -25.93 -14.57
N ALA A 53 7.08 -26.91 -14.34
CA ALA A 53 5.65 -26.70 -14.07
C ALA A 53 5.34 -25.63 -12.99
N PRO A 54 6.09 -25.53 -11.86
CA PRO A 54 5.88 -24.47 -10.88
C PRO A 54 6.16 -23.05 -11.43
N VAL A 55 7.12 -22.91 -12.35
CA VAL A 55 7.45 -21.61 -12.97
C VAL A 55 6.32 -21.19 -13.91
N GLN A 56 5.82 -22.11 -14.73
CA GLN A 56 4.69 -21.87 -15.63
C GLN A 56 3.40 -21.54 -14.86
N GLN A 57 3.15 -22.23 -13.73
CA GLN A 57 2.03 -21.92 -12.85
C GLN A 57 2.12 -20.50 -12.27
N ILE A 58 3.31 -20.07 -11.83
CA ILE A 58 3.54 -18.69 -11.38
C ILE A 58 3.24 -17.71 -12.51
N PHE A 59 3.77 -17.94 -13.72
CA PHE A 59 3.49 -17.06 -14.87
C PHE A 59 1.99 -16.97 -15.19
N HIS A 60 1.27 -18.09 -15.13
CA HIS A 60 -0.17 -18.13 -15.39
C HIS A 60 -0.99 -17.39 -14.33
N LEU A 61 -0.51 -17.35 -13.08
CA LEU A 61 -1.11 -16.55 -12.00
C LEU A 61 -0.69 -15.07 -12.06
N MET A 62 0.53 -14.79 -12.51
CA MET A 62 1.04 -13.43 -12.67
C MET A 62 0.34 -12.69 -13.80
N LEU A 63 0.02 -13.35 -14.92
CA LEU A 63 -0.64 -12.72 -16.06
C LEU A 63 -1.97 -12.01 -15.67
N PRO A 64 -2.93 -12.68 -15.01
CA PRO A 64 -4.17 -12.03 -14.57
C PRO A 64 -3.91 -11.00 -13.46
N ALA A 65 -2.95 -11.23 -12.57
CA ALA A 65 -2.58 -10.25 -11.54
C ALA A 65 -2.02 -8.96 -12.14
N LEU A 66 -1.17 -9.05 -13.17
CA LEU A 66 -0.62 -7.91 -13.91
C LEU A 66 -1.69 -7.16 -14.68
N PHE A 67 -2.66 -7.88 -15.28
CA PHE A 67 -3.82 -7.24 -15.89
C PHE A 67 -4.66 -6.47 -14.86
N GLY A 68 -4.93 -7.06 -13.69
CA GLY A 68 -5.63 -6.38 -12.59
C GLY A 68 -4.86 -5.14 -12.10
N ALA A 69 -3.55 -5.23 -11.92
CA ALA A 69 -2.71 -4.10 -11.52
C ALA A 69 -2.65 -2.99 -12.59
N SER A 70 -2.72 -3.36 -13.87
CA SER A 70 -2.76 -2.40 -14.98
C SER A 70 -4.03 -1.55 -14.96
N VAL A 71 -5.18 -2.13 -14.56
CA VAL A 71 -6.43 -1.37 -14.41
C VAL A 71 -6.27 -0.25 -13.38
N MET A 72 -5.58 -0.52 -12.27
CA MET A 72 -5.33 0.49 -11.23
C MET A 72 -4.39 1.60 -11.72
N GLN A 73 -3.37 1.26 -12.52
CA GLN A 73 -2.51 2.26 -13.16
C GLN A 73 -3.27 3.12 -14.17
N ILE A 74 -4.19 2.52 -14.94
CA ILE A 74 -5.05 3.26 -15.87
C ILE A 74 -5.97 4.20 -15.10
N ASN A 75 -6.57 3.75 -13.99
CA ASN A 75 -7.41 4.59 -13.15
C ASN A 75 -6.64 5.83 -12.65
N LEU A 76 -5.42 5.66 -12.12
CA LEU A 76 -4.58 6.78 -11.71
C LEU A 76 -4.22 7.74 -12.87
N LEU A 77 -3.93 7.20 -14.06
CA LEU A 77 -3.65 8.01 -15.24
C LEU A 77 -4.88 8.83 -15.66
N VAL A 78 -6.06 8.22 -15.62
CA VAL A 78 -7.35 8.87 -15.94
C VAL A 78 -7.67 9.93 -14.90
N ASP A 79 -7.52 9.63 -13.60
CA ASP A 79 -7.75 10.59 -12.52
C ASP A 79 -6.80 11.79 -12.65
N THR A 80 -5.53 11.54 -12.99
CA THR A 80 -4.54 12.60 -13.25
C THR A 80 -4.90 13.42 -14.49
N ALA A 81 -5.38 12.78 -15.56
CA ALA A 81 -5.80 13.45 -16.77
C ALA A 81 -7.04 14.34 -16.51
N ILE A 82 -8.07 13.82 -15.84
CA ILE A 82 -9.26 14.58 -15.45
C ILE A 82 -8.86 15.75 -14.54
N ALA A 83 -8.02 15.49 -13.54
CA ALA A 83 -7.58 16.52 -12.60
C ALA A 83 -6.68 17.59 -13.26
N SER A 84 -6.01 17.28 -14.37
CA SER A 84 -5.28 18.27 -15.17
C SER A 84 -6.19 19.25 -15.93
N PHE A 85 -7.46 18.89 -16.16
CA PHE A 85 -8.48 19.78 -16.72
C PHE A 85 -9.21 20.62 -15.66
N LEU A 86 -9.04 20.32 -14.36
CA LEU A 86 -9.55 21.14 -13.26
C LEU A 86 -8.49 22.16 -12.79
N SER A 87 -8.93 23.33 -12.33
CA SER A 87 -8.05 24.42 -11.88
C SER A 87 -6.95 23.97 -10.90
N PRO A 88 -5.74 24.58 -10.97
CA PRO A 88 -4.57 24.17 -10.21
C PRO A 88 -4.86 24.07 -8.70
N GLY A 89 -4.49 22.94 -8.11
CA GLY A 89 -4.71 22.60 -6.69
C GLY A 89 -5.60 21.37 -6.48
N SER A 90 -6.53 21.07 -7.40
CA SER A 90 -7.51 19.96 -7.28
C SER A 90 -6.85 18.58 -7.13
N VAL A 91 -5.73 18.35 -7.82
CA VAL A 91 -4.92 17.12 -7.71
C VAL A 91 -4.37 16.96 -6.29
N SER A 92 -3.93 18.04 -5.65
CA SER A 92 -3.41 18.01 -4.27
C SER A 92 -4.54 17.70 -3.28
N TRP A 93 -5.70 18.32 -3.42
CA TRP A 93 -6.88 18.03 -2.58
C TRP A 93 -7.33 16.56 -2.71
N LEU A 94 -7.32 16.02 -3.94
CA LEU A 94 -7.66 14.62 -4.20
C LEU A 94 -6.63 13.66 -3.59
N TYR A 95 -5.34 13.91 -3.81
CA TYR A 95 -4.25 13.09 -3.28
C TYR A 95 -4.23 13.08 -1.74
N TYR A 96 -4.51 14.22 -1.11
CA TYR A 96 -4.57 14.31 0.35
C TYR A 96 -5.80 13.64 0.93
N SER A 97 -6.94 13.73 0.25
CA SER A 97 -8.15 12.99 0.62
C SER A 97 -7.91 11.48 0.54
N ASP A 98 -7.19 11.03 -0.48
CA ASP A 98 -6.83 9.62 -0.67
C ASP A 98 -5.92 9.10 0.46
N ARG A 99 -4.88 9.86 0.85
CA ARG A 99 -4.00 9.52 1.99
C ARG A 99 -4.73 9.49 3.33
N LEU A 100 -5.69 10.39 3.54
CA LEU A 100 -6.54 10.40 4.72
C LEU A 100 -7.45 9.18 4.79
N MET A 101 -7.93 8.67 3.66
CA MET A 101 -8.69 7.41 3.60
C MET A 101 -7.81 6.18 3.76
N GLU A 102 -6.57 6.20 3.26
CA GLU A 102 -5.60 5.12 3.45
C GLU A 102 -5.23 4.90 4.93
N PHE A 103 -5.29 5.92 5.78
CA PHE A 103 -4.89 5.79 7.19
C PHE A 103 -5.82 4.85 8.00
N PRO A 104 -7.14 5.10 8.10
CA PRO A 104 -8.04 4.16 8.75
C PRO A 104 -8.06 2.81 8.05
N LEU A 105 -8.07 2.82 6.71
CA LEU A 105 -8.14 1.60 5.93
C LEU A 105 -6.91 0.73 6.19
N GLY A 106 -5.70 1.30 6.21
CA GLY A 106 -4.47 0.61 6.53
C GLY A 106 -4.47 0.03 7.95
N VAL A 107 -4.81 0.83 8.97
CA VAL A 107 -4.81 0.37 10.37
C VAL A 107 -5.83 -0.75 10.59
N PHE A 108 -7.07 -0.56 10.15
CA PHE A 108 -8.15 -1.51 10.41
C PHE A 108 -8.11 -2.73 9.47
N ALA A 109 -7.80 -2.56 8.19
CA ALA A 109 -7.74 -3.69 7.26
C ALA A 109 -6.57 -4.63 7.59
N ILE A 110 -5.41 -4.10 7.99
CA ILE A 110 -4.27 -4.94 8.41
C ILE A 110 -4.59 -5.65 9.73
N ALA A 111 -5.16 -4.95 10.71
CA ALA A 111 -5.54 -5.56 12.00
C ALA A 111 -6.58 -6.67 11.81
N LEU A 112 -7.64 -6.43 11.03
CA LEU A 112 -8.66 -7.44 10.75
C LEU A 112 -8.10 -8.58 9.90
N GLY A 113 -7.30 -8.28 8.88
CA GLY A 113 -6.63 -9.29 8.06
C GLY A 113 -5.79 -10.23 8.90
N THR A 114 -4.93 -9.72 9.77
CA THR A 114 -4.06 -10.55 10.61
C THR A 114 -4.81 -11.43 11.61
N VAL A 115 -5.95 -10.96 12.14
CA VAL A 115 -6.76 -11.73 13.10
C VAL A 115 -7.66 -12.77 12.41
N ILE A 116 -8.21 -12.45 11.24
CA ILE A 116 -9.28 -13.25 10.63
C ILE A 116 -8.72 -14.27 9.62
N LEU A 117 -7.61 -13.96 8.94
CA LEU A 117 -6.99 -14.84 7.94
C LEU A 117 -6.57 -16.21 8.53
N PRO A 118 -5.98 -16.31 9.74
CA PRO A 118 -5.67 -17.61 10.36
C PRO A 118 -6.91 -18.45 10.66
N GLY A 119 -8.02 -17.80 11.03
CA GLY A 119 -9.30 -18.47 11.28
C GLY A 119 -9.92 -19.01 9.99
N LEU A 120 -9.96 -18.17 8.93
CA LEU A 120 -10.52 -18.56 7.63
C LEU A 120 -9.74 -19.70 6.98
N THR A 121 -8.41 -19.67 7.05
CA THR A 121 -7.55 -20.74 6.50
C THR A 121 -7.76 -22.07 7.22
N ARG A 122 -7.95 -22.07 8.55
CA ARG A 122 -8.32 -23.28 9.29
C ARG A 122 -9.73 -23.77 8.95
N ALA A 123 -10.72 -22.89 8.95
CA ALA A 123 -12.12 -23.26 8.67
C ALA A 123 -12.29 -23.85 7.25
N HIS A 124 -11.57 -23.30 6.27
CA HIS A 124 -11.54 -23.83 4.90
C HIS A 124 -10.84 -25.19 4.82
N ALA A 125 -9.70 -25.36 5.51
CA ALA A 125 -9.00 -26.64 5.58
C ALA A 125 -9.84 -27.76 6.23
N HIS A 126 -10.68 -27.42 7.21
CA HIS A 126 -11.58 -28.36 7.89
C HIS A 126 -12.94 -28.57 7.19
N ARG A 127 -13.18 -27.96 6.01
CA ARG A 127 -14.46 -28.02 5.26
C ARG A 127 -15.70 -27.65 6.08
N SER A 128 -15.54 -26.86 7.15
CA SER A 128 -16.64 -26.44 8.02
C SER A 128 -17.28 -25.17 7.46
N SER A 129 -18.24 -25.32 6.52
CA SER A 129 -18.95 -24.18 5.92
C SER A 129 -19.64 -23.29 6.95
N GLN A 130 -20.07 -23.86 8.07
CA GLN A 130 -20.77 -23.14 9.12
C GLN A 130 -19.83 -22.24 9.95
N GLU A 131 -18.61 -22.71 10.22
CA GLU A 131 -17.57 -21.93 10.89
C GLU A 131 -17.01 -20.84 9.98
N PHE A 132 -16.85 -21.14 8.68
CA PHE A 132 -16.47 -20.15 7.67
C PHE A 132 -17.47 -18.99 7.60
N SER A 133 -18.77 -19.27 7.51
CA SER A 133 -19.80 -18.23 7.47
C SER A 133 -19.84 -17.39 8.75
N ARG A 134 -19.64 -18.00 9.93
CA ARG A 134 -19.57 -17.26 11.20
C ARG A 134 -18.36 -16.34 11.26
N LEU A 135 -17.20 -16.79 10.76
CA LEU A 135 -16.00 -15.95 10.69
C LEU A 135 -16.20 -14.77 9.75
N ILE A 136 -16.84 -14.97 8.59
CA ILE A 136 -17.18 -13.88 7.67
C ILE A 136 -18.20 -12.91 8.28
N ASP A 137 -19.24 -13.38 8.96
CA ASP A 137 -20.21 -12.51 9.65
C ASP A 137 -19.53 -11.66 10.73
N THR A 138 -18.66 -12.29 11.53
CA THR A 138 -17.88 -11.61 12.56
C THR A 138 -16.95 -10.57 11.94
N ALA A 139 -16.29 -10.91 10.82
CA ALA A 139 -15.46 -9.99 10.06
C ALA A 139 -16.24 -8.76 9.60
N MET A 140 -17.40 -8.98 8.98
CA MET A 140 -18.24 -7.90 8.46
C MET A 140 -18.77 -7.01 9.58
N ARG A 141 -19.18 -7.59 10.72
CA ARG A 141 -19.59 -6.82 11.90
C ARG A 141 -18.46 -5.95 12.43
N LEU A 142 -17.24 -6.49 12.55
CA LEU A 142 -16.09 -5.72 13.02
C LEU A 142 -15.70 -4.61 12.04
N VAL A 143 -15.76 -4.88 10.73
CA VAL A 143 -15.53 -3.85 9.70
C VAL A 143 -16.53 -2.72 9.88
N VAL A 144 -17.83 -3.01 9.98
CA VAL A 144 -18.87 -1.97 10.14
C VAL A 144 -18.70 -1.22 11.46
N LEU A 145 -18.41 -1.94 12.55
CA LEU A 145 -18.21 -1.36 13.87
C LEU A 145 -17.03 -0.39 13.92
N LEU A 146 -15.98 -0.62 13.13
CA LEU A 146 -14.78 0.21 13.08
C LEU A 146 -14.87 1.31 12.00
N ALA A 147 -15.43 0.97 10.83
CA ALA A 147 -15.52 1.88 9.70
C ALA A 147 -16.53 3.01 9.93
N LEU A 148 -17.68 2.74 10.57
CA LEU A 148 -18.68 3.77 10.86
C LEU A 148 -18.14 4.91 11.76
N PRO A 149 -17.58 4.65 12.95
CA PRO A 149 -17.04 5.72 13.78
C PRO A 149 -15.81 6.39 13.14
N ALA A 150 -15.00 5.66 12.36
CA ALA A 150 -13.89 6.26 11.63
C ALA A 150 -14.39 7.23 10.54
N ALA A 151 -15.43 6.86 9.78
CA ALA A 151 -16.05 7.71 8.77
C ALA A 151 -16.69 8.95 9.38
N ILE A 152 -17.42 8.79 10.49
CA ILE A 152 -18.02 9.92 11.22
C ILE A 152 -16.91 10.82 11.78
N GLY A 153 -15.89 10.25 12.42
CA GLY A 153 -14.76 10.99 12.99
C GLY A 153 -14.02 11.79 11.93
N LEU A 154 -13.68 11.16 10.80
CA LEU A 154 -13.04 11.85 9.67
C LEU A 154 -13.94 12.91 9.05
N GLY A 155 -15.24 12.66 8.93
CA GLY A 155 -16.19 13.65 8.42
C GLY A 155 -16.29 14.89 9.30
N VAL A 156 -16.39 14.70 10.62
CA VAL A 156 -16.44 15.79 11.61
C VAL A 156 -15.10 16.55 11.68
N LEU A 157 -13.99 15.81 11.63
CA LEU A 157 -12.64 16.37 11.72
C LEU A 157 -12.09 16.82 10.36
N ALA A 158 -12.84 16.69 9.26
CA ALA A 158 -12.36 17.01 7.91
C ALA A 158 -11.83 18.44 7.82
N GLY A 159 -12.58 19.41 8.33
CA GLY A 159 -12.16 20.83 8.37
C GLY A 159 -10.87 21.04 9.17
N PRO A 160 -10.82 20.65 10.46
CA PRO A 160 -9.62 20.75 11.27
C PRO A 160 -8.41 20.00 10.71
N LEU A 161 -8.59 18.80 10.15
CA LEU A 161 -7.51 17.99 9.55
C LEU A 161 -6.92 18.68 8.33
N ILE A 162 -7.75 19.21 7.45
CA ILE A 162 -7.30 19.97 6.27
C ILE A 162 -6.53 21.21 6.73
N VAL A 163 -7.06 21.94 7.70
CA VAL A 163 -6.43 23.18 8.19
C VAL A 163 -5.10 22.88 8.88
N THR A 164 -5.02 21.85 9.72
CA THR A 164 -3.79 21.53 10.47
C THR A 164 -2.72 20.88 9.61
N LEU A 165 -3.09 20.02 8.66
CA LEU A 165 -2.13 19.35 7.77
C LEU A 165 -1.68 20.25 6.61
N PHE A 166 -2.52 21.17 6.12
CA PHE A 166 -2.23 21.99 4.94
C PHE A 166 -2.01 23.48 5.20
N ARG A 167 -2.33 24.02 6.39
CA ARG A 167 -1.88 25.39 6.76
C ARG A 167 -0.47 25.45 7.34
N TYR A 168 0.38 24.44 7.15
CA TYR A 168 1.82 24.63 7.36
C TYR A 168 2.47 25.27 6.12
N GLY A 169 2.26 26.58 5.96
CA GLY A 169 3.35 27.47 5.54
C GLY A 169 3.56 27.88 4.08
N ALA A 170 2.73 27.55 3.08
CA ALA A 170 2.92 28.13 1.73
C ALA A 170 1.68 28.09 0.81
N PHE A 171 0.82 29.10 0.92
CA PHE A 171 0.18 29.73 -0.24
C PHE A 171 0.52 31.23 -0.18
N SER A 172 1.69 31.56 -0.71
CA SER A 172 2.00 32.86 -1.31
C SER A 172 2.58 32.57 -2.69
#